data_AF-A0A7Y2Y9J0-F1
#
_entry.id   AF-A0A7Y2Y9J0-F1
#
_cell.length_a   1.000
_cell.length_b   1.000
_cell.length_c   1.000
_cell.angle_alpha   90.00
_cell.angle_beta   90.00
_cell.angle_gamma   90.00
#
_symmetry.space_group_name_H-M   'P 1'
#
loop_
_entity.id
_entity.type
_entity.pdbx_description
1 polymer ?
#
loop_
_entity_poly.entity_id
_entity_poly.type
_entity_poly.pdbx_seq_one_letter_code
_entity_poly.pdbx_strand_id
1 'polypeptide(L)'
;SWKSQVGASYGFASGRTYTNPNEEGFLNQKTKAYNSLSINWAYLISQQKILYFSVNNVLGFKNINGYQYADTPDSNGNFNRRALRPAADQFFFVGFFWTISEDNNSNQLDNL
;
A
#
# COMPACT_ATOMS: atom_id res chain seq x y z
N SER A 1 7.92 17.46 -26.07
CA SER A 1 7.55 16.14 -25.53
C SER A 1 7.44 16.24 -24.01
N TRP A 2 6.37 15.75 -23.39
CA TRP A 2 6.23 15.75 -21.93
C TRP A 2 7.18 14.70 -21.36
N LYS A 3 8.17 15.12 -20.56
CA LYS A 3 9.17 14.22 -19.96
C LYS A 3 8.64 13.64 -18.64
N SER A 4 7.64 12.76 -18.75
CA SER A 4 6.99 12.13 -17.60
C SER A 4 7.05 10.60 -17.68
N GLN A 5 7.25 9.97 -16.53
CA GLN A 5 7.17 8.53 -16.35
C GLN A 5 6.05 8.20 -15.36
N VAL A 6 5.08 7.40 -15.79
CA VAL A 6 3.99 6.90 -14.93
C VAL A 6 4.19 5.41 -14.73
N GLY A 7 4.00 4.94 -13.50
CA GLY A 7 3.98 3.54 -13.15
C GLY A 7 2.76 3.20 -12.31
N ALA A 8 2.30 1.96 -12.42
CA ALA A 8 1.25 1.42 -11.58
C ALA A 8 1.60 -0.02 -11.19
N SER A 9 1.23 -0.40 -9.97
CA SER A 9 1.37 -1.77 -9.49
C SER A 9 0.13 -2.21 -8.72
N TYR A 10 -0.25 -3.46 -8.91
CA TYR A 10 -1.38 -4.06 -8.20
C TYR A 10 -0.90 -5.24 -7.36
N GLY A 11 -1.09 -5.14 -6.05
CA GLY A 11 -0.81 -6.20 -5.09
C GLY A 11 -2.09 -6.93 -4.71
N PHE A 12 -2.10 -8.24 -4.91
CA PHE A 12 -3.18 -9.13 -4.51
C PHE A 12 -2.64 -10.23 -3.59
N ALA A 13 -3.37 -10.53 -2.52
CA ALA A 13 -3.14 -11.74 -1.74
C ALA A 13 -4.47 -12.37 -1.35
N SER A 14 -4.52 -13.71 -1.37
CA SER A 14 -5.65 -14.43 -0.84
C SER A 14 -5.78 -14.20 0.67
N GLY A 15 -7.00 -14.26 1.18
CA GLY A 15 -7.25 -14.17 2.61
C GLY A 15 -6.50 -15.27 3.38
N ARG A 16 -6.11 -14.98 4.62
CA ARG A 16 -5.47 -15.95 5.52
C ARG A 16 -6.54 -16.61 6.36
N THR A 17 -6.41 -17.91 6.59
CA THR A 17 -7.29 -18.60 7.54
C THR A 17 -6.93 -18.21 8.97
N TYR A 18 -7.92 -18.16 9.84
CA TYR A 18 -7.78 -17.87 11.27
C TYR A 18 -8.85 -18.65 12.04
N THR A 19 -8.61 -18.85 13.34
CA THR A 19 -9.56 -19.52 14.22
C THR A 19 -10.53 -18.50 14.79
N ASN A 20 -11.82 -18.68 14.51
CA ASN A 20 -12.92 -17.99 15.17
C ASN A 20 -13.36 -18.84 16.38
N PRO A 21 -13.14 -18.40 17.63
CA PRO A 21 -13.55 -19.15 18.82
C PRO A 21 -15.07 -19.21 19.02
N ASN A 22 -15.86 -18.45 18.25
CA ASN A 22 -17.32 -18.55 18.24
C ASN A 22 -17.85 -19.66 17.32
N GLU A 23 -16.96 -20.35 16.59
CA GLU A 23 -17.30 -21.45 15.69
C GLU A 23 -16.44 -22.67 16.04
N GLU A 24 -16.95 -23.87 15.80
CA GLU A 24 -16.18 -25.10 16.03
C GLU A 24 -15.03 -25.24 15.03
N GLY A 25 -13.95 -25.89 15.48
CA GLY A 25 -12.80 -26.24 14.64
C GLY A 25 -11.63 -25.25 14.67
N PHE A 26 -10.56 -25.61 13.96
CA PHE A 26 -9.32 -24.83 13.85
C PHE A 26 -9.22 -24.22 12.44
N LEU A 27 -8.78 -22.96 12.33
CA LEU A 27 -8.70 -22.24 11.05
C LEU A 27 -10.03 -22.26 10.25
N ASN A 28 -11.14 -22.17 10.98
CA ASN A 28 -12.51 -22.31 10.48
C ASN A 28 -13.00 -21.09 9.66
N GLN A 29 -12.33 -19.94 9.73
CA GLN A 29 -12.67 -18.77 8.93
C GLN A 29 -11.48 -18.23 8.13
N LYS A 30 -11.78 -17.40 7.13
CA LYS A 30 -10.79 -16.78 6.23
C LYS A 30 -10.99 -15.28 6.17
N THR A 31 -9.90 -14.51 6.25
CA THR A 31 -9.95 -13.05 6.09
C THR A 31 -10.36 -12.67 4.67
N LYS A 32 -10.79 -11.41 4.49
CA LYS A 32 -11.01 -10.86 3.14
C LYS A 32 -9.69 -10.87 2.35
N ALA A 33 -9.76 -11.05 1.04
CA ALA A 33 -8.60 -10.91 0.16
C ALA A 33 -7.98 -9.51 0.28
N TYR A 34 -6.66 -9.46 0.27
CA TYR A 34 -5.87 -8.23 0.25
C TYR A 34 -5.82 -7.67 -1.17
N ASN A 35 -6.05 -6.37 -1.31
CA ASN A 35 -5.94 -5.66 -2.57
C ASN A 35 -5.29 -4.30 -2.32
N SER A 36 -4.33 -3.90 -3.17
CA SER A 36 -3.76 -2.55 -3.14
C SER A 36 -3.31 -2.14 -4.54
N LEU A 37 -3.82 -1.01 -5.03
CA LEU A 37 -3.38 -0.39 -6.27
C LEU A 37 -2.48 0.79 -5.93
N SER A 38 -1.23 0.76 -6.37
CA SER A 38 -0.29 1.89 -6.22
C SER A 38 -0.04 2.55 -7.55
N ILE A 39 0.05 3.88 -7.54
CA ILE A 39 0.36 4.68 -8.73
C ILE A 39 1.53 5.60 -8.38
N ASN A 40 2.49 5.69 -9.28
CA ASN A 40 3.62 6.60 -9.18
C ASN A 40 3.77 7.43 -10.46
N TRP A 41 4.19 8.68 -10.30
CA TRP A 41 4.40 9.61 -11.39
C TRP A 41 5.64 10.45 -11.14
N ALA A 42 6.62 10.33 -12.03
CA ALA A 42 7.81 11.17 -12.07
C ALA A 42 7.69 12.17 -13.22
N TYR A 43 7.93 13.44 -12.94
CA TYR A 43 7.94 14.53 -13.90
C TYR A 43 9.29 15.22 -13.91
N LEU A 44 9.97 15.20 -15.05
CA LEU A 44 11.26 15.86 -15.24
C LEU A 44 11.03 17.33 -15.61
N ILE A 45 11.25 18.22 -14.65
CA ILE A 45 11.12 19.67 -14.82
C ILE A 45 12.30 20.20 -15.64
N SER A 46 13.51 19.78 -15.28
CA SER A 46 14.75 20.04 -16.02
C SER A 46 15.69 18.86 -15.86
N GLN A 47 16.79 18.80 -16.62
CA GLN A 47 17.75 17.67 -16.56
C GLN A 47 18.21 17.28 -15.15
N GLN A 48 18.24 18.22 -14.21
CA GLN A 48 18.66 18.03 -12.82
C GLN A 48 17.50 17.97 -11.83
N LYS A 49 16.27 18.28 -12.25
CA LYS A 49 15.12 18.50 -11.35
C LYS A 49 13.98 17.56 -11.69
N ILE A 50 13.65 16.66 -10.77
CA ILE A 50 12.53 15.72 -10.90
C ILE A 50 11.56 15.96 -9.75
N LEU A 51 10.27 16.05 -10.10
CA LEU A 51 9.17 16.02 -9.15
C LEU A 51 8.52 14.64 -9.19
N TYR A 52 8.38 14.00 -8.04
CA TYR A 52 7.87 12.64 -7.93
C TYR A 52 6.66 12.60 -7.00
N PHE A 53 5.62 11.91 -7.46
CA PHE A 53 4.40 11.65 -6.73
C PHE A 53 4.21 10.14 -6.64
N SER A 54 3.80 9.65 -5.47
CA SER A 54 3.41 8.26 -5.29
C SER A 54 2.23 8.17 -4.34
N VAL A 55 1.27 7.33 -4.68
CA VAL A 55 0.11 7.04 -3.84
C VAL A 55 -0.07 5.52 -3.76
N ASN A 56 -0.08 4.98 -2.56
CA ASN A 56 -0.38 3.58 -2.28
C ASN A 56 -1.86 3.40 -1.98
N ASN A 57 -2.41 2.28 -2.45
CA ASN A 57 -3.83 1.91 -2.31
C ASN A 57 -4.79 3.02 -2.75
N VAL A 58 -4.62 3.55 -3.96
CA VAL A 58 -5.39 4.70 -4.49
C VAL A 58 -6.91 4.49 -4.40
N LEU A 59 -7.37 3.23 -4.49
CA LEU A 59 -8.79 2.87 -4.39
C LEU A 59 -9.32 2.74 -2.95
N GLY A 60 -8.46 2.84 -1.93
CA GLY A 60 -8.86 2.86 -0.52
C GLY A 60 -9.38 1.52 -0.02
N PHE A 61 -8.84 0.40 -0.53
CA PHE A 61 -9.25 -0.92 -0.07
C PHE A 61 -8.94 -1.09 1.42
N LYS A 62 -9.98 -1.38 2.22
CA LYS A 62 -9.83 -1.70 3.65
C LYS A 62 -9.34 -3.13 3.80
N ASN A 63 -8.03 -3.28 3.97
CA ASN A 63 -7.40 -4.58 4.11
C ASN A 63 -7.43 -5.03 5.58
N ILE A 64 -7.79 -6.30 5.81
CA ILE A 64 -7.88 -6.88 7.15
C ILE A 64 -6.87 -8.03 7.23
N ASN A 65 -5.87 -7.87 8.11
CA ASN A 65 -4.79 -8.83 8.27
C ASN A 65 -5.17 -9.97 9.21
N GLY A 66 -6.21 -9.79 10.03
CA GLY A 66 -6.73 -10.78 10.96
C GLY A 66 -7.81 -10.20 11.86
N TYR A 67 -8.27 -11.02 12.81
CA TYR A 67 -9.16 -10.60 13.88
C TYR A 67 -8.54 -10.98 15.22
N GLN A 68 -8.61 -10.07 16.18
CA GLN A 68 -8.30 -10.34 17.56
C GLN A 68 -9.61 -10.51 18.32
N TYR A 69 -9.75 -11.64 19.01
CA TYR A 69 -10.90 -11.92 19.86
C TYR A 69 -10.61 -11.48 21.30
N ALA A 70 -11.66 -11.15 22.04
CA ALA A 70 -11.58 -10.93 23.48
C ALA A 70 -11.16 -12.23 24.19
N ASP A 71 -10.49 -12.12 25.33
CA ASP A 71 -10.08 -13.30 26.12
C ASP A 71 -11.25 -13.90 26.91
N THR A 72 -12.32 -13.12 27.11
CA THR A 72 -13.53 -13.55 27.84
C THR A 72 -14.77 -13.37 26.95
N PRO A 73 -15.72 -14.33 26.99
CA PRO A 73 -16.98 -14.22 26.27
C PRO A 73 -17.91 -13.20 26.95
N ASP A 74 -18.82 -12.61 26.17
CA ASP A 74 -19.89 -11.77 26.68
C ASP A 74 -20.99 -12.60 27.38
N SER A 75 -22.04 -11.92 27.85
CA SER A 75 -23.19 -12.57 28.52
C SER A 75 -23.92 -13.60 27.66
N ASN A 76 -23.73 -13.58 26.35
CA ASN A 76 -24.34 -14.51 25.39
C ASN A 76 -23.36 -15.63 24.98
N GLY A 77 -22.18 -15.71 25.59
CA GLY A 77 -21.15 -16.70 25.25
C GLY A 77 -20.31 -16.33 24.02
N ASN A 78 -20.44 -15.12 23.47
CA ASN A 78 -19.73 -14.70 22.28
C ASN A 78 -18.44 -13.94 22.62
N PHE A 79 -17.35 -14.33 21.98
CA PHE A 79 -16.10 -13.60 21.98
C PHE A 79 -16.17 -12.44 21.00
N ASN A 80 -16.20 -11.22 21.52
CA ASN A 80 -16.15 -10.00 20.72
C ASN A 80 -14.85 -9.95 19.90
N ARG A 81 -14.91 -9.40 18.67
CA ARG A 81 -13.77 -9.34 17.75
C ARG A 81 -13.42 -7.92 17.33
N ARG A 82 -12.13 -7.67 17.14
CA ARG A 82 -11.59 -6.45 16.52
C ARG A 82 -10.79 -6.81 15.26
N ALA A 83 -11.07 -6.12 14.16
CA ALA A 83 -10.29 -6.27 12.94
C ALA A 83 -8.89 -5.67 13.13
N LEU A 84 -7.86 -6.46 12.83
CA LEU A 84 -6.48 -6.01 12.76
C LEU A 84 -6.24 -5.43 11.36
N ARG A 85 -6.08 -4.11 11.29
CA ARG A 85 -5.87 -3.36 10.06
C ARG A 85 -4.44 -2.82 10.00
N PRO A 86 -3.88 -2.61 8.80
CA PRO A 86 -2.67 -1.81 8.64
C PRO A 86 -2.80 -0.44 9.33
N ALA A 87 -1.67 0.15 9.75
CA ALA A 87 -1.66 1.46 10.39
C ALA A 87 -2.20 2.59 9.48
N ALA A 88 -1.99 2.46 8.17
CA ALA A 88 -2.57 3.34 7.16
C ALA A 88 -3.08 2.50 5.99
N ASP A 89 -4.35 2.70 5.63
CA ASP A 89 -4.93 2.09 4.44
C ASP A 89 -4.46 2.81 3.16
N GLN A 90 -4.09 4.09 3.24
CA GLN A 90 -3.60 4.90 2.12
C GLN A 90 -2.41 5.74 2.56
N PHE A 91 -1.43 5.89 1.66
CA PHE A 91 -0.26 6.72 1.89
C PHE A 91 0.09 7.47 0.62
N PHE A 92 0.41 8.75 0.72
CA PHE A 92 0.90 9.54 -0.40
C PHE A 92 2.27 10.13 -0.07
N PHE A 93 3.08 10.28 -1.11
CA PHE A 93 4.43 10.81 -1.04
C PHE A 93 4.63 11.80 -2.18
N VAL A 94 5.23 12.94 -1.85
CA VAL A 94 5.70 13.93 -2.82
C VAL A 94 7.16 14.19 -2.53
N GLY A 95 8.01 13.98 -3.53
CA GLY A 95 9.45 14.17 -3.45
C GLY A 95 9.96 15.10 -4.54
N PHE A 96 10.90 15.97 -4.19
CA PHE A 96 11.62 16.79 -5.16
C PHE A 96 13.10 16.38 -5.14
N PHE A 97 13.60 15.97 -6.30
CA PHE A 97 14.98 15.54 -6.48
C PHE A 97 15.72 16.60 -7.29
N TRP A 98 16.78 17.14 -6.70
CA TRP A 98 17.67 18.09 -7.35
C TRP A 98 19.11 17.57 -7.33
N THR A 99 19.62 17.26 -8.51
CA THR A 99 21.03 16.95 -8.71
C THR A 99 21.81 18.25 -8.91
N ILE A 100 22.84 18.49 -8.09
CA ILE A 100 23.75 19.65 -8.23
C ILE A 100 24.96 19.17 -9.03
N SER A 101 25.18 19.72 -10.23
CA SER A 101 26.41 19.49 -11.01
C SER A 101 27.06 20.83 -11.39
N GLU A 102 28.39 20.82 -11.48
CA GLU A 102 29.24 22.02 -11.65
C GLU A 102 29.16 22.60 -13.07
N ASP A 103 28.69 21.79 -14.01
CA ASP A 103 28.77 21.96 -15.45
C ASP A 103 27.40 22.16 -16.12
N ASN A 104 26.28 22.18 -15.35
CA ASN A 104 24.92 22.61 -15.72
C ASN A 104 24.32 22.08 -17.07
N ASN A 105 25.00 21.16 -17.77
CA ASN A 105 24.67 20.77 -19.15
C ASN A 105 25.05 19.32 -19.52
N SER A 106 25.73 18.58 -18.63
CA SER A 106 26.16 17.19 -18.90
C SER A 106 25.09 16.20 -18.43
N ASN A 107 24.07 16.00 -19.27
CA ASN A 107 23.17 14.84 -19.14
C ASN A 107 23.59 13.79 -20.17
N GLN A 108 24.14 12.67 -19.71
CA GLN A 108 24.56 11.53 -20.56
C GLN A 108 23.36 10.74 -21.11
N LEU A 109 22.39 11.44 -21.70
CA LEU A 109 21.27 10.87 -22.45
C LEU A 109 21.49 10.97 -23.96
N ASP A 110 22.69 11.29 -24.43
CA ASP A 110 23.06 11.25 -25.85
C ASP A 110 23.25 9.81 -26.40
N ASN A 111 22.98 8.78 -25.59
CA ASN A 111 23.08 7.37 -26.01
C ASN A 111 21.83 6.53 -25.63
N LEU A 112 20.63 7.04 -25.88
CA LEU A 112 19.42 6.20 -26.01
C LEU A 112 19.01 6.07 -27.47
#